data_AF-A0A6G7Z5B3-F1
#
_entry.id   AF-A0A6G7Z5B3-F1
#
_cell.length_a   1.000
_cell.length_b   1.000
_cell.length_c   1.000
_cell.angle_alpha   90.00
_cell.angle_beta   90.00
_cell.angle_gamma   90.00
#
_symmetry.space_group_name_H-M   'P 1'
#
loop_
_entity.id
_entity.type
_entity.pdbx_description
1 polymer ?
#
loop_
_entity_poly.entity_id
_entity_poly.type
_entity_poly.pdbx_seq_one_letter_code
_entity_poly.pdbx_strand_id
1 'polypeptide(L)'
;MSTSDQERAAAILAALGGVDNIVEIDPCTTRLRALVTDPAVVDTAALRAAGAYGVAHHGRVIQVVVGPEVDTIASALDDLM
;
A
#
# COMPACT_ATOMS: atom_id res chain seq x y z
N MET A 1 -2.80 17.21 6.95
CA MET A 1 -2.13 15.96 6.55
C MET A 1 -0.68 16.09 6.98
N SER A 2 -0.18 15.16 7.77
CA SER A 2 1.21 15.21 8.28
C SER A 2 2.13 14.66 7.20
N THR A 3 3.31 15.26 7.02
CA THR A 3 4.29 14.86 5.99
C THR A 3 4.63 13.37 6.05
N SER A 4 4.61 12.79 7.25
CA SER A 4 4.89 11.37 7.49
C SER A 4 3.86 10.41 6.87
N ASP A 5 2.60 10.84 6.67
CA ASP A 5 1.57 10.00 6.04
C ASP A 5 1.83 9.87 4.53
N GLN A 6 2.20 10.98 3.88
CA GLN A 6 2.59 10.99 2.47
C GLN A 6 3.87 10.21 2.23
N GLU A 7 4.86 10.31 3.12
CA GLU A 7 6.09 9.50 3.00
C GLU A 7 5.80 8.00 3.10
N ARG A 8 4.90 7.57 4.00
CA ARG A 8 4.47 6.16 4.08
C ARG A 8 3.70 5.75 2.83
N ALA A 9 2.77 6.57 2.36
CA ALA A 9 2.01 6.30 1.13
C ALA A 9 2.93 6.18 -0.10
N ALA A 10 3.88 7.11 -0.26
CA ALA A 10 4.87 7.07 -1.34
C ALA A 10 5.78 5.84 -1.25
N ALA A 11 6.19 5.44 -0.05
CA ALA A 11 6.97 4.22 0.16
C ALA A 11 6.16 2.96 -0.18
N ILE A 12 4.86 2.92 0.20
CA ILE A 12 3.95 1.82 -0.17
C ILE A 12 3.74 1.77 -1.68
N LEU A 13 3.51 2.91 -2.33
CA LEU A 13 3.38 3.05 -3.77
C LEU A 13 4.62 2.50 -4.49
N ALA A 14 5.81 2.94 -4.08
CA ALA A 14 7.07 2.46 -4.63
C ALA A 14 7.25 0.95 -4.40
N ALA A 15 6.92 0.46 -3.21
CA ALA A 15 7.00 -0.96 -2.86
C ALA A 15 5.98 -1.83 -3.63
N LEU A 16 4.83 -1.28 -4.01
CA LEU A 16 3.84 -1.97 -4.84
C LEU A 16 4.27 -2.03 -6.32
N GLY A 17 5.39 -1.42 -6.72
CA GLY A 17 5.86 -1.36 -8.11
C GLY A 17 5.49 -0.06 -8.84
N GLY A 18 5.04 0.96 -8.12
CA GLY A 18 4.64 2.26 -8.67
C GLY A 18 3.16 2.33 -9.06
N VAL A 19 2.72 3.52 -9.47
CA VAL A 19 1.32 3.78 -9.85
C VAL A 19 0.87 2.92 -11.03
N ASP A 20 1.75 2.69 -12.02
CA ASP A 20 1.46 1.84 -13.18
C ASP A 20 1.19 0.38 -12.82
N ASN A 21 1.72 -0.11 -11.68
CA ASN A 21 1.49 -1.47 -11.26
C ASN A 21 0.20 -1.64 -10.44
N ILE A 22 -0.38 -0.55 -9.95
CA ILE A 22 -1.58 -0.58 -9.13
C ILE A 22 -2.80 -0.49 -10.05
N VAL A 23 -3.70 -1.45 -9.90
CA VAL A 23 -4.97 -1.51 -10.65
C VAL A 23 -6.10 -0.90 -9.84
N GLU A 24 -6.18 -1.28 -8.56
CA GLU A 24 -7.26 -0.84 -7.66
C GLU A 24 -6.78 -0.92 -6.21
N ILE A 25 -7.24 0.00 -5.36
CA ILE A 25 -6.99 -0.04 -3.92
C ILE A 25 -8.32 0.03 -3.18
N ASP A 26 -8.54 -0.92 -2.28
CA ASP A 26 -9.72 -0.99 -1.43
C ASP A 26 -9.28 -1.02 0.05
N PRO A 27 -9.38 0.11 0.78
CA PRO A 27 -9.15 0.15 2.22
C PRO A 27 -10.35 -0.41 2.98
N CYS A 28 -10.13 -1.29 3.97
CA CYS A 28 -11.20 -1.86 4.77
C CYS A 28 -11.38 -1.17 6.14
N THR A 29 -10.46 -1.39 7.08
CA THR A 29 -10.53 -0.82 8.45
C THR A 29 -9.17 -0.90 9.13
N THR A 30 -8.48 -2.02 8.93
CA THR A 30 -7.11 -2.26 9.42
C THR A 30 -6.18 -2.81 8.33
N ARG A 31 -6.74 -3.04 7.15
CA ARG A 31 -6.10 -3.68 5.99
C ARG A 31 -6.42 -2.89 4.74
N LEU A 32 -5.40 -2.69 3.92
CA LEU A 32 -5.45 -2.13 2.59
C LEU A 32 -5.32 -3.27 1.60
N ARG A 33 -6.30 -3.41 0.70
CA ARG A 33 -6.28 -4.42 -0.35
C ARG A 33 -5.90 -3.73 -1.65
N ALA A 34 -4.67 -3.93 -2.10
CA ALA A 34 -4.19 -3.43 -3.38
C ALA A 34 -4.24 -4.56 -4.43
N LEU A 35 -5.00 -4.35 -5.50
CA LEU A 35 -4.91 -5.16 -6.71
C LEU A 35 -3.76 -4.61 -7.55
N VAL A 36 -2.80 -5.47 -7.88
CA VAL A 36 -1.66 -5.11 -8.74
C VAL A 36 -1.68 -5.91 -10.03
N THR A 37 -1.09 -5.35 -11.08
CA THR A 37 -0.93 -6.03 -12.37
C THR A 37 0.10 -7.15 -12.25
N ASP A 38 1.27 -6.83 -11.70
CA ASP A 38 2.38 -7.76 -11.50
C ASP A 38 2.76 -7.85 -10.01
N PRO A 39 2.43 -8.96 -9.32
CA PRO A 39 2.81 -9.16 -7.92
C PRO A 39 4.29 -9.53 -7.73
N ALA A 40 5.05 -9.82 -8.79
CA ALA A 40 6.46 -10.19 -8.69
C ALA A 40 7.36 -8.97 -8.42
N VAL A 41 6.93 -7.77 -8.82
CA VAL A 41 7.64 -6.51 -8.52
C VAL A 41 7.29 -5.95 -7.14
N VAL A 42 6.33 -6.55 -6.43
CA VAL A 42 5.90 -6.09 -5.12
C VAL A 42 6.92 -6.47 -4.04
N ASP A 43 7.45 -5.45 -3.37
CA ASP A 43 8.47 -5.60 -2.35
C ASP A 43 7.86 -5.61 -0.95
N THR A 44 7.71 -6.82 -0.40
CA THR A 44 7.12 -7.07 0.92
C THR A 44 7.96 -6.49 2.05
N ALA A 45 9.28 -6.43 1.88
CA ALA A 45 10.18 -5.88 2.89
C ALA A 45 10.04 -4.36 2.95
N ALA A 46 9.96 -3.70 1.79
CA ALA A 46 9.71 -2.26 1.72
C ALA A 46 8.33 -1.88 2.28
N LEU A 47 7.27 -2.67 2.02
CA LEU A 47 5.95 -2.46 2.63
C LEU A 47 6.00 -2.51 4.16
N ARG A 48 6.73 -3.47 4.73
CA ARG A 48 6.94 -3.55 6.19
C ARG A 48 7.74 -2.36 6.71
N ALA A 49 8.76 -1.93 5.98
CA ALA A 49 9.56 -0.75 6.33
C ALA A 49 8.74 0.55 6.27
N ALA A 50 7.77 0.66 5.35
CA ALA A 50 6.81 1.75 5.28
C ALA A 50 5.77 1.73 6.43
N GLY A 51 5.85 0.74 7.32
CA GLY A 51 5.00 0.63 8.50
C GLY A 51 3.80 -0.28 8.32
N ALA A 52 3.83 -1.24 7.37
CA ALA A 52 2.90 -2.35 7.38
C ALA A 52 3.26 -3.34 8.51
N TYR A 53 2.30 -3.61 9.38
CA TYR A 53 2.39 -4.67 10.40
C TYR A 53 2.46 -6.07 9.80
N GLY A 54 1.82 -6.26 8.65
CA GLY A 54 1.76 -7.54 7.96
C GLY A 54 1.42 -7.35 6.50
N VAL A 55 1.88 -8.27 5.66
CA VAL A 55 1.58 -8.25 4.24
C VAL A 55 1.26 -9.69 3.82
N ALA A 56 0.14 -9.88 3.13
CA ALA A 56 -0.30 -11.16 2.63
C ALA A 56 -0.53 -11.08 1.12
N HIS A 57 0.05 -12.02 0.37
CA HIS A 57 0.00 -12.06 -1.09
C HIS A 57 -0.98 -13.15 -1.53
N HIS A 58 -1.93 -12.78 -2.38
CA HIS A 58 -2.92 -13.68 -2.95
C HIS A 58 -2.94 -13.52 -4.47
N GLY A 59 -1.91 -14.08 -5.14
CA GLY A 59 -1.71 -13.88 -6.57
C GLY A 59 -1.50 -12.38 -6.85
N ARG A 60 -2.43 -11.76 -7.56
CA ARG A 60 -2.43 -10.32 -7.90
C ARG A 60 -2.95 -9.40 -6.80
N VAL A 61 -3.50 -9.96 -5.73
CA VAL A 61 -4.09 -9.19 -4.64
C VAL A 61 -3.13 -9.14 -3.47
N ILE A 62 -2.68 -7.95 -3.11
CA ILE A 62 -1.80 -7.68 -1.97
C ILE A 62 -2.64 -7.12 -0.82
N GLN A 63 -2.61 -7.78 0.32
CA GLN A 63 -3.25 -7.31 1.55
C GLN A 63 -2.19 -6.77 2.49
N VAL A 64 -2.19 -5.46 2.70
CA VAL A 64 -1.26 -4.75 3.58
C VAL A 64 -1.99 -4.38 4.87
N VAL A 65 -1.55 -4.91 6.00
CA VAL A 65 -2.07 -4.58 7.33
C VAL A 65 -1.29 -3.36 7.83
N VAL A 66 -1.91 -2.19 7.82
CA VAL A 66 -1.28 -0.91 8.24
C VAL A 66 -1.81 -0.38 9.57
N GLY A 67 -2.90 -0.97 10.09
CA GLY A 67 -3.53 -0.52 11.34
C GLY A 67 -4.64 0.51 11.11
N PRO A 68 -5.06 1.26 12.14
CA PRO A 68 -6.21 2.17 12.07
C PRO A 68 -5.98 3.38 11.17
N GLU A 69 -4.74 3.65 10.77
CA GLU A 69 -4.34 4.75 9.88
C GLU A 69 -4.54 4.41 8.39
N VAL A 70 -5.15 3.26 8.07
CA VAL A 70 -5.32 2.79 6.69
C VAL A 70 -6.08 3.79 5.82
N ASP A 71 -7.07 4.47 6.38
CA ASP A 71 -7.90 5.44 5.68
C ASP A 71 -7.08 6.67 5.25
N THR A 72 -6.24 7.17 6.17
CA THR A 72 -5.31 8.27 5.92
C THR A 72 -4.27 7.89 4.87
N ILE A 73 -3.71 6.68 4.97
CA ILE A 73 -2.71 6.17 4.01
C ILE A 73 -3.35 6.00 2.63
N ALA A 74 -4.56 5.46 2.54
CA ALA A 74 -5.28 5.28 1.28
C ALA A 74 -5.57 6.63 0.61
N SER A 75 -6.07 7.61 1.37
CA SER A 75 -6.26 8.98 0.85
C SER A 75 -4.95 9.62 0.41
N ALA A 76 -3.87 9.44 1.16
CA ALA A 76 -2.56 9.97 0.76
C ALA A 76 -2.00 9.27 -0.49
N LEU A 77 -2.27 7.97 -0.66
CA LEU A 77 -1.94 7.22 -1.87
C LEU A 77 -2.72 7.74 -3.07
N ASP A 78 -4.02 7.96 -2.92
CA ASP A 78 -4.89 8.53 -3.97
C ASP A 78 -4.43 9.93 -4.41
N ASP A 79 -4.00 10.77 -3.46
CA ASP A 79 -3.43 12.11 -3.73
C ASP A 79 -2.07 12.06 -4.44
N LEU A 80 -1.35 10.93 -4.35
CA LEU A 80 -0.04 10.69 -4.96
C LEU A 80 -0.11 10.07 -6.36
N MET A 81 -1.28 9.58 -6.80
CA MET A 81 -1.51 8.97 -8.12
C MET A 81 -2.01 9.99 -9.14
#